data_AF-A0A7X8JVM6-F1
#
_entry.id   AF-A0A7X8JVM6-F1
#
_cell.length_a   1.000
_cell.length_b   1.000
_cell.length_c   1.000
_cell.angle_alpha   90.00
_cell.angle_beta   90.00
_cell.angle_gamma   90.00
#
_symmetry.space_group_name_H-M   'P 1'
#
loop_
_entity.id
_entity.type
_entity.pdbx_description
1 polymer ?
#
loop_
_entity_poly.entity_id
_entity_poly.type
_entity_poly.pdbx_seq_one_letter_code
_entity_poly.pdbx_strand_id
1 'polypeptide(L)'
;MDPKNPGAVDEILHLGDFWNEEGMLKNREKILKENKEVGRTFRRAYKYIKAAYSFYEDSAEIISWGIDNAKVNSKANDLIIDLFKDSDALDKEGNIRRLFASAITPNGYVNYLSTLLNTNKVYALKGRPGTGTEKVISKVMDQAVERGYDVEAYYCALNPYKLEHLVIPKLSVALTTTNEYHSYDEKALAQINLDDFIDDEILNKYKSELELNKKEFDSIMDIAIKTVAKAKKVHDRMEAYYIPNMDYEAIQRCFEVTLARIIGLAEEFKL
;
A
#
# COMPACT_ATOMS: atom_id res chain seq x y z
N MET A 1 14.12 9.03 12.69
CA MET A 1 14.79 8.71 11.42
C MET A 1 15.95 9.66 11.35
N ASP A 2 17.17 9.15 11.41
CA ASP A 2 18.34 10.01 11.33
C ASP A 2 18.66 10.27 9.85
N PRO A 3 19.07 11.50 9.49
CA PRO A 3 19.46 11.85 8.12
C PRO A 3 20.64 10.98 7.69
N LYS A 4 20.62 10.51 6.44
CA LYS A 4 21.71 9.69 5.90
C LYS A 4 22.89 10.56 5.46
N ASN A 5 22.59 11.75 4.95
CA ASN A 5 23.56 12.72 4.43
C ASN A 5 23.24 14.12 4.99
N PRO A 6 23.30 14.31 6.32
CA PRO A 6 22.94 15.57 6.97
C PRO A 6 23.76 16.74 6.42
N GLY A 7 23.09 17.82 6.06
CA GLY A 7 23.69 19.05 5.54
C GLY A 7 24.08 19.00 4.06
N ALA A 8 24.08 17.82 3.43
CA ALA A 8 24.28 17.68 1.99
C ALA A 8 22.94 17.66 1.24
N VAL A 9 22.05 16.73 1.62
CA VAL A 9 20.69 16.62 1.06
C VAL A 9 19.61 16.40 2.12
N ASP A 10 20.01 16.14 3.37
CA ASP A 10 19.08 15.86 4.47
C ASP A 10 19.19 16.90 5.59
N GLU A 11 18.08 17.23 6.24
CA GLU A 11 18.00 18.12 7.41
C GLU A 11 16.89 17.64 8.36
N ILE A 12 17.09 17.79 9.67
CA ILE A 12 16.05 17.55 10.68
C ILE A 12 15.45 18.89 11.11
N LEU A 13 14.14 19.02 10.95
CA LEU A 13 13.38 20.11 11.59
C LEU A 13 12.92 19.67 12.97
N HIS A 14 13.38 20.34 14.02
CA HIS A 14 13.05 20.00 15.39
C HIS A 14 11.79 20.76 15.88
N LEU A 15 10.61 20.21 15.61
CA LEU A 15 9.34 20.86 16.01
C LEU A 15 9.10 20.87 17.53
N GLY A 16 9.92 20.15 18.31
CA GLY A 16 9.89 20.18 19.78
C GLY A 16 10.35 21.52 20.36
N ASP A 17 11.00 22.38 19.57
CA ASP A 17 11.42 23.72 20.03
C ASP A 17 10.24 24.68 20.20
N PHE A 18 9.08 24.33 19.63
CA PHE A 18 7.90 25.19 19.56
C PHE A 18 6.78 24.74 20.51
N TRP A 19 7.10 24.03 21.60
CA TRP A 19 6.11 23.68 22.63
C TRP A 19 6.27 24.47 23.92
N ASN A 20 5.20 24.57 24.70
CA ASN A 20 5.22 25.06 26.07
C ASN A 20 5.47 23.90 27.03
N GLU A 21 6.73 23.72 27.44
CA GLU A 21 7.13 22.63 28.32
C GLU A 21 6.39 22.64 29.67
N GLU A 22 6.18 23.82 30.28
CA GLU A 22 5.47 23.92 31.56
C GLU A 22 4.00 23.45 31.43
N GLY A 23 3.34 23.83 30.33
CA GLY A 23 1.98 23.41 30.02
C GLY A 23 1.88 21.90 29.70
N MET A 24 2.91 21.35 29.07
CA MET A 24 3.03 19.90 28.83
C MET A 24 3.23 19.11 30.12
N LEU A 25 4.08 19.58 31.03
CA LEU A 25 4.35 18.93 32.32
C LEU A 25 3.09 18.80 33.19
N LYS A 26 2.17 19.77 33.12
CA LYS A 26 0.86 19.71 33.80
C LYS A 26 0.00 18.52 33.37
N ASN A 27 0.22 18.01 32.16
CA ASN A 27 -0.50 16.85 31.61
C ASN A 27 0.34 15.56 31.54
N ARG A 28 1.57 15.58 32.07
CA ARG A 28 2.56 14.48 31.94
C ARG A 28 1.98 13.10 32.22
N GLU A 29 1.30 12.92 33.36
CA GLU A 29 0.76 11.62 33.74
C GLU A 29 -0.34 11.13 32.79
N LYS A 30 -1.20 12.04 32.32
CA LYS A 30 -2.27 11.73 31.36
C LYS A 30 -1.69 11.34 30.02
N ILE A 31 -0.71 12.11 29.53
CA ILE A 31 0.02 11.83 28.29
C ILE A 31 0.67 10.44 28.34
N LEU A 32 1.43 10.14 29.40
CA LEU A 32 2.10 8.84 29.55
C LEU A 32 1.10 7.68 29.61
N LYS A 33 -0.01 7.86 30.32
CA LYS A 33 -1.08 6.86 30.43
C LYS A 33 -1.75 6.61 29.08
N GLU A 34 -2.12 7.66 28.37
CA GLU A 34 -2.80 7.53 27.07
C GLU A 34 -1.87 7.00 25.99
N ASN A 35 -0.60 7.44 25.93
CA ASN A 35 0.39 6.91 25.01
C ASN A 35 0.60 5.39 25.20
N LYS A 36 0.64 4.93 26.46
CA LYS A 36 0.71 3.50 26.77
C LYS A 36 -0.51 2.75 26.24
N GLU A 37 -1.70 3.35 26.35
CA GLU A 37 -2.95 2.76 25.89
C GLU A 37 -3.08 2.77 24.35
N VAL A 38 -2.60 3.82 23.67
CA VAL A 38 -2.44 3.85 22.21
C VAL A 38 -1.60 2.66 21.76
N GLY A 39 -0.40 2.49 22.32
CA GLY A 39 0.49 1.39 21.99
C GLY A 39 -0.11 0.01 22.28
N ARG A 40 -0.84 -0.15 23.41
CA ARG A 40 -1.56 -1.40 23.72
C ARG A 40 -2.65 -1.69 22.68
N THR A 41 -3.41 -0.68 22.29
CA THR A 41 -4.54 -0.83 21.37
C THR A 41 -4.06 -1.16 19.96
N PHE A 42 -3.01 -0.49 19.46
CA PHE A 42 -2.40 -0.83 18.16
C PHE A 42 -1.83 -2.25 18.14
N ARG A 43 -1.12 -2.68 19.19
CA ARG A 43 -0.63 -4.07 19.28
C ARG A 43 -1.77 -5.10 19.22
N ARG A 44 -2.94 -4.79 19.78
CA ARG A 44 -4.12 -5.65 19.65
C ARG A 44 -4.67 -5.65 18.22
N ALA A 45 -4.80 -4.48 17.60
CA ALA A 45 -5.22 -4.38 16.20
C ALA A 45 -4.33 -5.23 15.28
N TYR A 46 -3.01 -5.12 15.40
CA TYR A 46 -2.07 -5.90 14.58
C TYR A 46 -2.18 -7.41 14.82
N LYS A 47 -2.51 -7.85 16.05
CA LYS A 47 -2.79 -9.27 16.32
C LYS A 47 -4.05 -9.75 15.60
N TYR A 48 -5.11 -8.94 15.56
CA TYR A 48 -6.32 -9.28 14.80
C TYR A 48 -6.06 -9.30 13.29
N ILE A 49 -5.33 -8.32 12.75
CA ILE A 49 -4.94 -8.32 11.32
C ILE A 49 -4.15 -9.59 10.99
N LYS A 50 -3.18 -9.96 11.83
CA LYS A 50 -2.42 -11.20 11.65
C LYS A 50 -3.29 -12.45 11.71
N ALA A 51 -4.28 -12.49 12.60
CA ALA A 51 -5.21 -13.61 12.70
C ALA A 51 -6.15 -13.71 11.49
N ALA A 52 -6.69 -12.58 11.01
CA ALA A 52 -7.47 -12.53 9.78
C ALA A 52 -6.62 -13.03 8.59
N TYR A 53 -5.38 -12.56 8.48
CA TYR A 53 -4.47 -12.95 7.41
C TYR A 53 -4.28 -14.47 7.29
N SER A 54 -4.32 -15.23 8.39
CA SER A 54 -4.24 -16.70 8.31
C SER A 54 -5.39 -17.34 7.52
N PHE A 55 -6.61 -16.80 7.58
CA PHE A 55 -7.75 -17.29 6.77
C PHE A 55 -7.64 -16.87 5.30
N TYR A 56 -7.05 -15.70 5.05
CA TYR A 56 -6.69 -15.26 3.70
C TYR A 56 -5.66 -16.20 3.07
N GLU A 57 -4.61 -16.55 3.81
CA GLU A 57 -3.56 -17.47 3.37
C GLU A 57 -4.11 -18.87 3.09
N ASP A 58 -4.96 -19.40 3.98
CA ASP A 58 -5.57 -20.72 3.76
C ASP A 58 -6.45 -20.74 2.49
N SER A 59 -7.20 -19.67 2.25
CA SER A 59 -7.97 -19.54 1.00
C SER A 59 -7.06 -19.48 -0.24
N ALA A 60 -5.95 -18.74 -0.16
CA ALA A 60 -4.98 -18.64 -1.24
C ALA A 60 -4.30 -20.00 -1.51
N GLU A 61 -3.97 -20.75 -0.46
CA GLU A 61 -3.40 -22.10 -0.54
C GLU A 61 -4.37 -23.05 -1.26
N ILE A 62 -5.63 -23.14 -0.82
CA ILE A 62 -6.66 -23.99 -1.44
C ILE A 62 -6.83 -23.66 -2.92
N ILE A 63 -6.94 -22.37 -3.26
CA ILE A 63 -7.11 -21.92 -4.66
C ILE A 63 -5.88 -22.26 -5.50
N SER A 64 -4.68 -22.17 -4.91
CA SER A 64 -3.43 -22.49 -5.60
C SER A 64 -3.32 -23.98 -6.00
N TRP A 65 -4.04 -24.88 -5.33
CA TRP A 65 -4.05 -26.30 -5.71
C TRP A 65 -4.79 -26.54 -7.03
N GLY A 66 -5.75 -25.69 -7.38
CA GLY A 66 -6.53 -25.79 -8.61
C GLY A 66 -6.01 -24.94 -9.77
N ILE A 67 -5.03 -24.05 -9.55
CA ILE A 67 -4.62 -23.09 -10.58
C ILE A 67 -3.71 -23.73 -11.64
N ASP A 68 -4.10 -23.61 -12.91
CA ASP A 68 -3.25 -23.96 -14.06
C ASP A 68 -2.15 -22.91 -14.26
N ASN A 69 -1.01 -23.15 -13.61
CA ASN A 69 0.16 -22.28 -13.67
C ASN A 69 0.73 -22.13 -15.09
N ALA A 70 0.53 -23.10 -15.98
CA ALA A 70 1.01 -23.01 -17.35
C ALA A 70 0.18 -21.97 -18.14
N LYS A 71 -1.14 -21.97 -17.98
CA LYS A 71 -2.02 -20.95 -18.56
C LYS A 71 -1.75 -19.56 -18.00
N VAL A 72 -1.54 -19.43 -16.68
CA VAL A 72 -1.16 -18.15 -16.05
C VAL A 72 0.16 -17.63 -16.62
N ASN A 73 1.18 -18.47 -16.73
CA ASN A 73 2.46 -18.09 -17.33
C ASN A 73 2.31 -17.69 -18.81
N SER A 74 1.50 -18.43 -19.57
CA SER A 74 1.20 -18.11 -20.96
C SER A 74 0.59 -16.71 -21.08
N LYS A 75 -0.41 -16.38 -20.24
CA LYS A 75 -1.00 -15.03 -20.22
C LYS A 75 -0.06 -13.93 -19.74
N ALA A 76 0.83 -14.21 -18.81
CA ALA A 76 1.88 -13.25 -18.46
C ALA A 76 2.77 -12.93 -19.67
N ASN A 77 3.18 -13.95 -20.43
CA ASN A 77 4.02 -13.78 -21.61
C ASN A 77 3.29 -13.02 -22.74
N ASP A 78 2.04 -13.36 -23.02
CA ASP A 78 1.21 -12.64 -23.99
C ASP A 78 1.14 -11.14 -23.64
N LEU A 79 0.92 -10.82 -22.36
CA LEU A 79 0.87 -9.45 -21.87
C LEU A 79 2.22 -8.74 -22.01
N ILE A 80 3.33 -9.39 -21.64
CA ILE A 80 4.68 -8.83 -21.80
C ILE A 80 4.93 -8.50 -23.28
N ILE A 81 4.62 -9.43 -24.19
CA ILE A 81 4.80 -9.21 -25.63
C ILE A 81 3.97 -8.00 -26.08
N ASP A 82 2.69 -7.92 -25.71
CA ASP A 82 1.83 -6.80 -26.10
C ASP A 82 2.31 -5.45 -25.55
N LEU A 83 2.78 -5.42 -24.30
CA LEU A 83 3.25 -4.20 -23.64
C LEU A 83 4.52 -3.63 -24.26
N PHE A 84 5.43 -4.50 -24.72
CA PHE A 84 6.76 -4.08 -25.18
C PHE A 84 6.99 -4.24 -26.69
N LYS A 85 6.01 -4.71 -27.48
CA LYS A 85 6.16 -4.94 -28.93
C LYS A 85 6.63 -3.72 -29.73
N ASP A 86 6.23 -2.52 -29.31
CA ASP A 86 6.51 -1.25 -29.98
C ASP A 86 7.51 -0.40 -29.17
N SER A 87 8.32 -1.00 -28.30
CA SER A 87 9.18 -0.29 -27.36
C SER A 87 10.58 -0.90 -27.28
N ASP A 88 11.59 -0.06 -27.54
CA ASP A 88 12.99 -0.46 -27.45
C ASP A 88 13.45 -0.57 -25.99
N ALA A 89 14.49 -1.39 -25.77
CA ALA A 89 15.22 -1.37 -24.51
C ALA A 89 16.04 -0.08 -24.39
N LEU A 90 16.21 0.41 -23.17
CA LEU A 90 16.99 1.60 -22.86
C LEU A 90 18.39 1.20 -22.41
N ASP A 91 19.37 2.08 -22.61
CA ASP A 91 20.76 1.88 -22.18
C ASP A 91 20.96 2.17 -20.68
N LYS A 92 20.11 1.56 -19.85
CA LYS A 92 20.18 1.58 -18.39
C LYS A 92 19.34 0.44 -17.80
N GLU A 93 19.55 0.14 -16.53
CA GLU A 93 18.60 -0.64 -15.74
C GLU A 93 17.50 0.28 -15.17
N GLY A 94 16.27 -0.23 -15.10
CA GLY A 94 15.14 0.49 -14.53
C GLY A 94 15.17 0.51 -13.00
N ASN A 95 14.68 1.58 -12.38
CA ASN A 95 14.54 1.66 -10.93
C ASN A 95 13.16 1.18 -10.48
N ILE A 96 13.12 0.51 -9.32
CA ILE A 96 11.86 0.07 -8.69
C ILE A 96 11.55 0.95 -7.48
N ARG A 97 10.51 1.79 -7.61
CA ARG A 97 9.92 2.51 -6.48
C ARG A 97 8.84 1.65 -5.84
N ARG A 98 8.97 1.34 -4.54
CA ARG A 98 8.03 0.48 -3.80
C ARG A 98 7.12 1.31 -2.92
N LEU A 99 5.81 1.16 -3.11
CA LEU A 99 4.77 2.02 -2.52
C LEU A 99 3.56 1.20 -2.04
N PHE A 100 2.63 1.86 -1.38
CA PHE A 100 1.31 1.32 -1.05
C PHE A 100 0.24 2.23 -1.65
N ALA A 101 -0.72 1.63 -2.36
CA ALA A 101 -1.87 2.35 -2.94
C ALA A 101 -3.08 2.35 -2.00
N SER A 102 -3.07 1.46 -1.00
CA SER A 102 -4.15 1.21 -0.07
C SER A 102 -3.64 1.13 1.36
N ALA A 103 -4.55 1.31 2.32
CA ALA A 103 -4.27 1.24 3.75
C ALA A 103 -5.48 0.71 4.52
N ILE A 104 -5.19 0.03 5.63
CA ILE A 104 -6.18 -0.33 6.66
C ILE A 104 -6.22 0.80 7.67
N THR A 105 -7.29 1.58 7.69
CA THR A 105 -7.39 2.82 8.47
C THR A 105 -8.48 2.73 9.56
N PRO A 106 -8.55 3.70 10.49
CA PRO A 106 -9.70 3.88 11.39
C PRO A 106 -11.06 3.94 10.70
N ASN A 107 -11.11 4.35 9.43
CA ASN A 107 -12.34 4.46 8.63
C ASN A 107 -12.59 3.21 7.78
N GLY A 108 -11.82 2.14 7.99
CA GLY A 108 -11.83 0.94 7.15
C GLY A 108 -10.77 0.96 6.06
N TYR A 109 -10.99 0.18 5.01
CA TYR A 109 -10.09 0.14 3.85
C TYR A 109 -10.18 1.44 3.06
N VAL A 110 -9.03 2.06 2.81
CA VAL A 110 -8.91 3.26 1.98
C VAL A 110 -7.92 2.96 0.87
N ASN A 111 -8.24 3.32 -0.37
CA ASN A 111 -7.31 3.25 -1.48
C ASN A 111 -7.38 4.52 -2.32
N TYR A 112 -6.29 4.83 -3.01
CA TYR A 112 -6.18 5.97 -3.92
C TYR A 112 -5.87 5.50 -5.35
N LEU A 113 -6.39 4.34 -5.76
CA LEU A 113 -6.03 3.72 -7.04
C LEU A 113 -6.37 4.61 -8.24
N SER A 114 -7.47 5.36 -8.20
CA SER A 114 -7.84 6.30 -9.28
C SER A 114 -6.77 7.36 -9.55
N THR A 115 -6.01 7.76 -8.53
CA THR A 115 -4.91 8.72 -8.71
C THR A 115 -3.69 8.11 -9.39
N LEU A 116 -3.54 6.78 -9.30
CA LEU A 116 -2.40 6.02 -9.83
C LEU A 116 -2.66 5.48 -11.23
N LEU A 117 -3.92 5.14 -11.50
CA LEU A 117 -4.35 4.52 -12.76
C LEU A 117 -4.71 5.54 -13.84
N ASN A 118 -4.35 6.82 -13.63
CA ASN A 118 -4.47 7.88 -14.63
C ASN A 118 -3.38 7.74 -15.73
N THR A 119 -3.44 6.63 -16.46
CA THR A 119 -2.55 6.27 -17.56
C THR A 119 -3.36 5.96 -18.81
N ASN A 120 -2.73 6.03 -19.99
CA ASN A 120 -3.41 5.79 -21.26
C ASN A 120 -3.88 4.34 -21.43
N LYS A 121 -3.15 3.40 -20.81
CA LYS A 121 -3.45 1.96 -20.88
C LYS A 121 -3.52 1.39 -19.48
N VAL A 122 -4.66 0.81 -19.12
CA VAL A 122 -4.87 0.12 -17.83
C VAL A 122 -5.27 -1.33 -18.10
N TYR A 123 -4.52 -2.27 -17.55
CA TYR A 123 -4.77 -3.71 -17.63
C TYR A 123 -5.26 -4.22 -16.27
N ALA A 124 -6.48 -4.75 -16.21
CA ALA A 124 -7.06 -5.29 -14.99
C ALA A 124 -6.82 -6.81 -14.91
N LEU A 125 -6.14 -7.25 -13.87
CA LEU A 125 -5.97 -8.66 -13.53
C LEU A 125 -7.03 -9.05 -12.50
N LYS A 126 -8.05 -9.77 -12.94
CA LYS A 126 -9.06 -10.32 -12.04
C LYS A 126 -8.61 -11.69 -11.55
N GLY A 127 -8.68 -11.90 -10.25
CA GLY A 127 -8.40 -13.22 -9.67
C GLY A 127 -8.54 -13.22 -8.16
N ARG A 128 -9.01 -14.34 -7.62
CA ARG A 128 -9.03 -14.59 -6.18
C ARG A 128 -7.60 -14.74 -5.62
N PRO A 129 -7.40 -14.59 -4.29
CA PRO A 129 -6.13 -14.93 -3.66
C PRO A 129 -5.64 -16.32 -4.10
N GLY A 130 -4.36 -16.46 -4.42
CA GLY A 130 -3.78 -17.74 -4.88
C GLY A 130 -3.84 -18.00 -6.39
N THR A 131 -4.51 -17.15 -7.18
CA THR A 131 -4.56 -17.29 -8.66
C THR A 131 -3.29 -16.86 -9.39
N GLY A 132 -2.34 -16.22 -8.71
CA GLY A 132 -1.07 -15.78 -9.29
C GLY A 132 -1.13 -14.40 -9.95
N THR A 133 -2.05 -13.52 -9.55
CA THR A 133 -2.09 -12.11 -9.99
C THR A 133 -0.73 -11.42 -9.80
N GLU A 134 -0.15 -11.54 -8.61
CA GLU A 134 1.15 -11.00 -8.23
C GLU A 134 2.30 -11.58 -9.05
N LYS A 135 2.18 -12.83 -9.50
CA LYS A 135 3.15 -13.50 -10.37
C LYS A 135 3.17 -12.87 -11.76
N VAL A 136 1.99 -12.58 -12.33
CA VAL A 136 1.87 -11.90 -13.62
C VAL A 136 2.48 -10.50 -13.52
N ILE A 137 2.11 -9.73 -12.49
CA ILE A 137 2.62 -8.36 -12.32
C ILE A 137 4.13 -8.36 -12.09
N SER A 138 4.65 -9.28 -11.28
CA SER A 138 6.10 -9.37 -11.00
C SER A 138 6.88 -9.66 -12.27
N LYS A 139 6.41 -10.58 -13.12
CA LYS A 139 7.04 -10.85 -14.43
C LYS A 139 7.07 -9.62 -15.33
N VAL A 140 5.99 -8.83 -15.36
CA VAL A 140 5.96 -7.57 -16.12
C VAL A 140 6.91 -6.53 -15.54
N MET A 141 6.98 -6.41 -14.20
CA MET A 141 7.90 -5.52 -13.50
C MET A 141 9.37 -5.87 -13.83
N ASP A 142 9.75 -7.14 -13.71
CA ASP A 142 11.11 -7.61 -14.00
C ASP A 142 11.48 -7.30 -15.46
N GLN A 143 10.57 -7.59 -16.39
CA GLN A 143 10.73 -7.30 -17.82
C GLN A 143 10.82 -5.81 -18.15
N ALA A 144 10.13 -4.95 -17.39
CA ALA A 144 10.24 -3.50 -17.54
C ALA A 144 11.62 -3.00 -17.07
N VAL A 145 12.05 -3.47 -15.91
CA VAL A 145 13.34 -3.10 -15.29
C VAL A 145 14.52 -3.55 -16.14
N GLU A 146 14.49 -4.80 -16.64
CA GLU A 146 15.50 -5.35 -17.56
C GLU A 146 15.62 -4.54 -18.86
N ARG A 147 14.51 -3.96 -19.34
CA ARG A 147 14.49 -3.06 -20.50
C ARG A 147 14.80 -1.60 -20.17
N GLY A 148 15.14 -1.30 -18.92
CA GLY A 148 15.54 0.04 -18.47
C GLY A 148 14.39 0.97 -18.09
N TYR A 149 13.16 0.49 -17.99
CA TYR A 149 12.01 1.30 -17.59
C TYR A 149 11.92 1.40 -16.06
N ASP A 150 11.85 2.62 -15.55
CA ASP A 150 11.52 2.86 -14.14
C ASP A 150 10.06 2.47 -13.89
N VAL A 151 9.80 1.88 -12.71
CA VAL A 151 8.48 1.36 -12.33
C VAL A 151 8.09 1.79 -10.92
N GLU A 152 6.78 1.96 -10.72
CA GLU A 152 6.17 2.16 -9.42
C GLU A 152 5.37 0.90 -9.06
N ALA A 153 5.86 0.16 -8.07
CA ALA A 153 5.33 -1.11 -7.61
C ALA A 153 4.52 -0.90 -6.32
N TYR A 154 3.23 -1.21 -6.35
CA TYR A 154 2.30 -0.99 -5.23
C TYR A 154 1.91 -2.31 -4.58
N TYR A 155 2.16 -2.41 -3.27
CA TYR A 155 1.98 -3.63 -2.49
C TYR A 155 0.67 -3.62 -1.70
N CYS A 156 0.22 -4.81 -1.33
CA CYS A 156 -0.97 -5.02 -0.53
C CYS A 156 -0.81 -4.46 0.88
N ALA A 157 -1.81 -3.69 1.35
CA ALA A 157 -1.86 -3.19 2.72
C ALA A 157 -1.94 -4.31 3.78
N LEU A 158 -2.47 -5.48 3.40
CA LEU A 158 -2.56 -6.65 4.27
C LEU A 158 -1.29 -7.52 4.20
N ASN A 159 -0.72 -7.71 3.00
CA ASN A 159 0.51 -8.46 2.79
C ASN A 159 1.56 -7.59 2.07
N PRO A 160 2.52 -6.98 2.79
CA PRO A 160 3.48 -6.05 2.21
C PRO A 160 4.49 -6.70 1.25
N TYR A 161 4.48 -8.03 1.10
CA TYR A 161 5.29 -8.76 0.14
C TYR A 161 4.53 -9.10 -1.15
N LYS A 162 3.21 -8.90 -1.18
CA LYS A 162 2.37 -9.17 -2.35
C LYS A 162 2.24 -7.92 -3.21
N LEU A 163 2.73 -7.99 -4.44
CA LEU A 163 2.57 -6.95 -5.45
C LEU A 163 1.13 -6.97 -6.00
N GLU A 164 0.45 -5.83 -5.99
CA GLU A 164 -0.95 -5.71 -6.42
C GLU A 164 -1.15 -4.81 -7.64
N HIS A 165 -0.36 -3.74 -7.75
CA HIS A 165 -0.43 -2.81 -8.86
C HIS A 165 0.97 -2.41 -9.33
N LEU A 166 1.07 -2.04 -10.60
CA LEU A 166 2.32 -1.61 -11.22
C LEU A 166 2.03 -0.46 -12.17
N VAL A 167 2.81 0.62 -12.10
CA VAL A 167 2.77 1.71 -13.08
C VAL A 167 4.14 1.76 -13.77
N ILE A 168 4.12 1.87 -15.09
CA ILE A 168 5.31 2.08 -15.93
C ILE A 168 5.13 3.46 -16.61
N PRO A 169 5.58 4.56 -15.98
CA PRO A 169 5.22 5.92 -16.41
C PRO A 169 5.60 6.22 -17.85
N LYS A 170 6.80 5.81 -18.28
CA LYS A 170 7.31 6.07 -19.64
C LYS A 170 6.49 5.37 -20.74
N LEU A 171 5.82 4.26 -20.42
CA LEU A 171 4.91 3.57 -21.35
C LEU A 171 3.46 4.05 -21.23
N SER A 172 3.14 4.88 -20.22
CA SER A 172 1.76 5.24 -19.85
C SER A 172 0.88 4.00 -19.67
N VAL A 173 1.43 3.00 -18.96
CA VAL A 173 0.79 1.71 -18.68
C VAL A 173 0.64 1.54 -17.17
N ALA A 174 -0.52 1.04 -16.75
CA ALA A 174 -0.75 0.53 -15.41
C ALA A 174 -1.35 -0.89 -15.44
N LEU A 175 -0.94 -1.72 -14.49
CA LEU A 175 -1.54 -3.01 -14.18
C LEU A 175 -2.18 -2.89 -12.80
N THR A 176 -3.42 -3.38 -12.67
CA THR A 176 -4.14 -3.36 -11.40
C THR A 176 -4.77 -4.72 -11.11
N THR A 177 -4.64 -5.18 -9.86
CA THR A 177 -5.40 -6.35 -9.39
C THR A 177 -6.82 -5.93 -9.02
N THR A 178 -7.79 -6.69 -9.50
CA THR A 178 -9.21 -6.53 -9.14
C THR A 178 -9.73 -7.79 -8.49
N ASN A 179 -10.32 -7.65 -7.30
CA ASN A 179 -11.00 -8.74 -6.59
C ASN A 179 -12.05 -8.14 -5.64
N GLU A 180 -12.63 -8.95 -4.77
CA GLU A 180 -13.68 -8.51 -3.86
C GLU A 180 -13.26 -7.40 -2.87
N TYR A 181 -11.97 -7.28 -2.59
CA TYR A 181 -11.38 -6.25 -1.73
C TYR A 181 -10.74 -5.10 -2.52
N HIS A 182 -10.63 -5.24 -3.85
CA HIS A 182 -10.04 -4.26 -4.75
C HIS A 182 -10.97 -4.01 -5.94
N SER A 183 -11.79 -2.97 -5.84
CA SER A 183 -12.65 -2.49 -6.93
C SER A 183 -11.98 -1.34 -7.69
N TYR A 184 -12.30 -1.23 -8.99
CA TYR A 184 -11.86 -0.18 -9.90
C TYR A 184 -13.06 0.26 -10.73
N ASP A 185 -13.33 1.56 -10.76
CA ASP A 185 -14.55 2.14 -11.38
C ASP A 185 -14.33 2.70 -12.79
N GLU A 186 -13.09 2.72 -13.27
CA GLU A 186 -12.72 3.29 -14.57
C GLU A 186 -12.66 2.21 -15.68
N LYS A 187 -12.52 2.64 -16.94
CA LYS A 187 -12.48 1.73 -18.09
C LYS A 187 -11.10 1.11 -18.25
N ALA A 188 -10.97 -0.16 -17.86
CA ALA A 188 -9.80 -0.96 -18.22
C ALA A 188 -9.75 -1.15 -19.75
N LEU A 189 -8.55 -1.04 -20.33
CA LEU A 189 -8.29 -1.33 -21.73
C LEU A 189 -8.50 -2.83 -22.03
N ALA A 190 -8.05 -3.67 -21.10
CA ALA A 190 -8.22 -5.11 -21.15
C ALA A 190 -8.38 -5.68 -19.74
N GLN A 191 -9.14 -6.77 -19.64
CA GLN A 191 -9.32 -7.54 -18.41
C GLN A 191 -8.86 -8.98 -18.63
N ILE A 192 -7.97 -9.46 -17.77
CA ILE A 192 -7.48 -10.84 -17.77
C ILE A 192 -8.03 -11.51 -16.52
N ASN A 193 -8.94 -12.47 -16.68
CA ASN A 193 -9.51 -13.21 -15.56
C ASN A 193 -8.73 -14.50 -15.31
N LEU A 194 -7.92 -14.51 -14.25
CA LEU A 194 -7.16 -15.70 -13.84
C LEU A 194 -8.03 -16.73 -13.13
N ASP A 195 -9.24 -16.37 -12.67
CA ASP A 195 -10.18 -17.33 -12.13
C ASP A 195 -10.59 -18.38 -13.18
N ASP A 196 -10.52 -18.05 -14.48
CA ASP A 196 -10.85 -18.96 -15.59
C ASP A 196 -9.85 -20.13 -15.71
N PHE A 197 -8.73 -20.08 -14.98
CA PHE A 197 -7.69 -21.10 -14.98
C PHE A 197 -7.72 -21.97 -13.72
N ILE A 198 -8.71 -21.81 -12.85
CA ILE A 198 -8.88 -22.65 -11.67
C ILE A 198 -9.69 -23.89 -12.04
N ASP A 199 -9.25 -25.05 -11.55
CA ASP A 199 -10.02 -26.29 -11.57
C ASP A 199 -11.27 -26.18 -10.67
N ASP A 200 -12.44 -26.21 -11.31
CA ASP A 200 -13.74 -26.16 -10.64
C ASP A 200 -13.97 -27.35 -9.68
N GLU A 201 -13.33 -28.51 -9.90
CA GLU A 201 -13.44 -29.64 -8.99
C GLU A 201 -12.84 -29.32 -7.61
N ILE A 202 -11.68 -28.63 -7.59
CA ILE A 202 -11.04 -28.17 -6.36
C ILE A 202 -11.93 -27.14 -5.66
N LEU A 203 -12.47 -26.17 -6.41
CA LEU A 203 -13.35 -25.14 -5.84
C LEU A 203 -14.61 -25.74 -5.21
N ASN A 204 -15.24 -26.70 -5.90
CA ASN A 204 -16.44 -27.36 -5.40
C ASN A 204 -16.14 -28.24 -4.18
N LYS A 205 -15.00 -28.93 -4.17
CA LYS A 205 -14.58 -29.81 -3.07
C LYS A 205 -14.34 -29.05 -1.77
N TYR A 206 -13.73 -27.87 -1.84
CA TYR A 206 -13.36 -27.05 -0.66
C TYR A 206 -14.23 -25.81 -0.48
N LYS A 207 -15.43 -25.81 -1.07
CA LYS A 207 -16.33 -24.66 -1.05
C LYS A 207 -16.68 -24.22 0.37
N SER A 208 -16.96 -25.17 1.26
CA SER A 208 -17.29 -24.89 2.67
C SER A 208 -16.17 -24.19 3.43
N GLU A 209 -14.93 -24.62 3.18
CA GLU A 209 -13.72 -24.09 3.79
C GLU A 209 -13.45 -22.67 3.29
N LEU A 210 -13.56 -22.45 1.97
CA LEU A 210 -13.42 -21.11 1.37
C LEU A 210 -14.48 -20.13 1.89
N GLU A 211 -15.75 -20.57 2.03
CA GLU A 211 -16.83 -19.76 2.59
C GLU A 211 -16.60 -19.44 4.07
N LEU A 212 -16.14 -20.43 4.86
CA LEU A 212 -15.78 -20.24 6.26
C LEU A 212 -14.61 -19.25 6.41
N ASN A 213 -13.54 -19.45 5.64
CA ASN A 213 -12.35 -18.61 5.69
C ASN A 213 -12.69 -17.16 5.39
N LYS A 214 -13.49 -16.91 4.35
CA LYS A 214 -13.96 -15.57 4.02
C LYS A 214 -14.74 -14.95 5.17
N LYS A 215 -15.71 -15.68 5.74
CA LYS A 215 -16.52 -15.21 6.86
C LYS A 215 -15.67 -14.86 8.08
N GLU A 216 -14.72 -15.72 8.46
CA GLU A 216 -13.85 -15.48 9.61
C GLU A 216 -12.84 -14.37 9.34
N PHE A 217 -12.30 -14.27 8.11
CA PHE A 217 -11.48 -13.15 7.66
C PHE A 217 -12.22 -11.82 7.86
N ASP A 218 -13.42 -11.67 7.28
CA ASP A 218 -14.22 -10.46 7.35
C ASP A 218 -14.57 -10.08 8.80
N SER A 219 -14.98 -11.08 9.59
CA SER A 219 -15.34 -10.91 11.01
C SER A 219 -14.16 -10.39 11.84
N ILE A 220 -12.99 -11.02 11.72
CA ILE A 220 -11.79 -10.62 12.47
C ILE A 220 -11.27 -9.27 11.99
N MET A 221 -11.39 -8.99 10.70
CA MET A 221 -10.93 -7.74 10.12
C MET A 221 -11.79 -6.55 10.53
N ASP A 222 -13.11 -6.73 10.66
CA ASP A 222 -14.00 -5.74 11.29
C ASP A 222 -13.57 -5.44 12.75
N ILE A 223 -13.22 -6.46 13.54
CA ILE A 223 -12.66 -6.28 14.88
C ILE A 223 -11.35 -5.51 14.84
N ALA A 224 -10.47 -5.82 13.89
CA ALA A 224 -9.20 -5.13 13.71
C ALA A 224 -9.42 -3.64 13.41
N ILE A 225 -10.26 -3.31 12.42
CA ILE A 225 -10.60 -1.94 12.02
C ILE A 225 -11.22 -1.17 13.19
N LYS A 226 -12.19 -1.75 13.90
CA LYS A 226 -12.77 -1.14 15.11
C LYS A 226 -11.73 -0.90 16.20
N THR A 227 -10.74 -1.78 16.33
CA THR A 227 -9.62 -1.63 17.27
C THR A 227 -8.66 -0.52 16.84
N VAL A 228 -8.36 -0.38 15.54
CA VAL A 228 -7.59 0.75 14.98
C VAL A 228 -8.34 2.06 15.21
N ALA A 229 -9.66 2.09 14.97
CA ALA A 229 -10.50 3.25 15.23
C ALA A 229 -10.49 3.65 16.72
N LYS A 230 -10.52 2.67 17.62
CA LYS A 230 -10.33 2.92 19.06
C LYS A 230 -8.94 3.48 19.37
N ALA A 231 -7.89 2.95 18.76
CA ALA A 231 -6.52 3.45 18.94
C ALA A 231 -6.42 4.92 18.51
N LYS A 232 -7.00 5.28 17.35
CA LYS A 232 -7.11 6.67 16.91
C LYS A 232 -7.86 7.53 17.92
N LYS A 233 -9.02 7.11 18.42
CA LYS A 233 -9.75 7.88 19.45
C LYS A 233 -8.95 8.11 20.74
N VAL A 234 -8.09 7.17 21.14
CA VAL A 234 -7.19 7.36 22.28
C VAL A 234 -6.07 8.33 21.91
N HIS A 235 -5.53 8.22 20.69
CA HIS A 235 -4.51 9.11 20.17
C HIS A 235 -5.01 10.56 20.08
N ASP A 236 -6.20 10.79 19.54
CA ASP A 236 -6.81 12.12 19.40
C ASP A 236 -7.03 12.77 20.78
N ARG A 237 -7.39 11.98 21.81
CA ARG A 237 -7.46 12.49 23.19
C ARG A 237 -6.08 12.86 23.74
N MET A 238 -5.06 12.07 23.42
CA MET A 238 -3.70 12.35 23.83
C MET A 238 -3.20 13.63 23.17
N GLU A 239 -3.45 13.80 21.88
CA GLU A 239 -3.13 15.01 21.11
C GLU A 239 -3.79 16.26 21.69
N ALA A 240 -4.99 16.16 22.26
CA ALA A 240 -5.65 17.28 22.92
C ALA A 240 -4.87 17.86 24.11
N TYR A 241 -3.92 17.12 24.71
CA TYR A 241 -2.98 17.68 25.68
C TYR A 241 -1.81 18.42 25.04
N TYR A 242 -1.44 18.07 23.81
CA TYR A 242 -0.34 18.71 23.07
C TYR A 242 -0.80 19.99 22.37
N ILE A 243 -1.97 19.95 21.69
CA ILE A 243 -2.47 21.04 20.85
C ILE A 243 -2.42 22.42 21.54
N PRO A 244 -2.94 22.60 22.77
CA PRO A 244 -2.91 23.92 23.43
C PRO A 244 -1.52 24.41 23.83
N ASN A 245 -0.52 23.52 23.77
CA ASN A 245 0.85 23.77 24.17
C ASN A 245 1.80 23.89 22.97
N MET A 246 1.29 23.96 21.74
CA MET A 246 2.11 24.22 20.55
C MET A 246 2.02 25.68 20.14
N ASP A 247 3.16 26.30 19.85
CA ASP A 247 3.26 27.60 19.20
C ASP A 247 3.11 27.41 17.69
N TYR A 248 1.85 27.41 17.23
CA TYR A 248 1.52 27.24 15.82
C TYR A 248 2.02 28.39 14.95
N GLU A 249 2.17 29.60 15.49
CA GLU A 249 2.71 30.72 14.72
C GLU A 249 4.22 30.51 14.46
N ALA A 250 4.97 30.04 15.46
CA ALA A 250 6.38 29.70 15.29
C ALA A 250 6.57 28.52 14.33
N ILE A 251 5.72 27.50 14.42
CA ILE A 251 5.71 26.38 13.47
C ILE A 251 5.43 26.88 12.05
N GLN A 252 4.44 27.76 11.88
CA GLN A 252 4.10 28.32 10.56
C GLN A 252 5.26 29.14 9.98
N ARG A 253 5.93 29.96 10.79
CA ARG A 253 7.14 30.68 10.37
C ARG A 253 8.27 29.72 9.95
N CYS A 254 8.49 28.66 10.74
CA CYS A 254 9.48 27.63 10.42
C CYS A 254 9.16 26.94 9.08
N PHE A 255 7.88 26.62 8.85
CA PHE A 255 7.40 26.05 7.59
C PHE A 255 7.67 26.99 6.40
N GLU A 256 7.30 28.27 6.50
CA GLU A 256 7.46 29.26 5.42
C GLU A 256 8.93 29.48 5.06
N VAL A 257 9.80 29.62 6.06
CA VAL A 257 11.25 29.75 5.86
C VAL A 257 11.82 28.50 5.18
N THR A 258 11.41 27.33 5.65
CA THR A 258 11.88 26.06 5.09
C THR A 258 11.40 25.88 3.64
N LEU A 259 10.14 26.18 3.36
CA LEU A 259 9.54 26.06 2.04
C LEU A 259 10.23 27.01 1.04
N ALA A 260 10.42 28.28 1.42
CA ALA A 260 11.10 29.25 0.57
C ALA A 260 12.52 28.80 0.21
N ARG A 261 13.26 28.23 1.19
CA ARG A 261 14.59 27.66 0.95
C ARG A 261 14.55 26.47 0.00
N ILE A 262 13.61 25.54 0.19
CA ILE A 262 13.46 24.36 -0.69
C ILE A 262 13.15 24.79 -2.13
N ILE A 263 12.25 25.77 -2.31
CA ILE A 263 11.92 26.30 -3.64
C ILE A 263 13.16 26.94 -4.28
N GLY A 264 13.91 27.76 -3.54
CA GLY A 264 15.14 28.37 -4.03
C GLY A 264 16.20 27.33 -4.46
N LEU A 265 16.36 26.25 -3.68
CA LEU A 265 17.26 25.16 -4.05
C LEU A 265 16.77 24.40 -5.30
N ALA A 266 15.47 24.14 -5.42
CA ALA A 266 14.92 23.47 -6.61
C ALA A 266 15.18 24.28 -7.88
N GLU A 267 15.06 25.61 -7.81
CA GLU A 267 15.39 26.52 -8.91
C GLU A 267 16.89 26.51 -9.25
N GLU A 268 17.77 26.54 -8.23
CA GLU A 268 19.23 26.51 -8.39
C GLU A 268 19.72 25.21 -9.03
N PHE A 269 19.18 24.06 -8.60
CA PHE A 269 19.61 22.73 -9.04
C PHE A 269 18.80 22.15 -10.21
N LYS A 270 17.79 22.87 -10.73
CA LYS A 270 16.87 22.40 -11.80
C LYS A 270 16.31 21.00 -11.55
N LEU A 271 15.92 20.75 -10.30
CA LEU A 271 15.29 19.48 -9.89
C LEU A 271 13.85 19.37 -10.37
#